data_AF-A0A1Q7LNY0-F1
#
_entry.id   AF-A0A1Q7LNY0-F1
#
_cell.length_a   1.000
_cell.length_b   1.000
_cell.length_c   1.000
_cell.angle_alpha   90.00
_cell.angle_beta   90.00
_cell.angle_gamma   90.00
#
_symmetry.space_group_name_H-M   'P 1'
#
loop_
_entity.id
_entity.type
_entity.pdbx_description
1 polymer ?
#
loop_
_entity_poly.entity_id
_entity_poly.type
_entity_poly.pdbx_seq_one_letter_code
_entity_poly.pdbx_strand_id
1 'polypeptide(L)'
;MSSAAINGEVILTVMGFGVAMILFGVVLLVSWGLNPFYIVAGFFLLVLGMAAFVTPLSIFSRWDRFPVPKVRCRHCATLNYETAARCRNCGANMFERAAPLS
;
A
#
# COMPACT_ATOMS: atom_id res chain seq x y z
N MET A 1 -2.02 -4.55 -19.41
CA MET A 1 -1.50 -4.60 -18.03
C MET A 1 -2.08 -3.40 -17.28
N SER A 2 -2.71 -3.60 -16.12
CA SER A 2 -3.34 -2.52 -15.36
C SER A 2 -2.29 -1.65 -14.67
N SER A 3 -2.51 -0.34 -14.60
CA SER A 3 -1.64 0.63 -13.94
C SER A 3 -1.30 0.26 -12.48
N ALA A 4 -2.18 -0.50 -11.82
CA ALA A 4 -1.96 -1.02 -10.47
C ALA A 4 -0.80 -2.03 -10.38
N ALA A 5 -0.57 -2.85 -11.41
CA ALA A 5 0.51 -3.84 -11.42
C ALA A 5 1.90 -3.18 -11.54
N ILE A 6 1.99 -2.13 -12.37
CA ILE A 6 3.23 -1.34 -12.57
C ILE A 6 3.66 -0.67 -11.26
N ASN A 7 2.70 -0.13 -10.50
CA ASN A 7 2.98 0.53 -9.23
C ASN A 7 3.53 -0.45 -8.17
N GLY A 8 3.04 -1.69 -8.14
CA GLY A 8 3.53 -2.70 -7.21
C GLY A 8 4.99 -3.11 -7.45
N GLU A 9 5.35 -3.34 -8.71
CA GLU A 9 6.71 -3.73 -9.10
C GLU A 9 7.74 -2.63 -8.80
N VAL A 10 7.41 -1.38 -9.12
CA VAL A 10 8.25 -0.21 -8.81
C VAL A 10 8.46 -0.07 -7.32
N ILE A 11 7.40 -0.26 -6.52
CA ILE A 11 7.54 -0.17 -5.08
C ILE A 11 8.44 -1.28 -4.53
N LEU A 12 8.25 -2.53 -4.97
CA LEU A 12 9.07 -3.66 -4.52
C LEU A 12 10.55 -3.46 -4.88
N THR A 13 10.85 -2.93 -6.07
CA THR A 13 12.22 -2.61 -6.47
C THR A 13 12.83 -1.49 -5.63
N VAL A 14 12.08 -0.43 -5.31
CA VAL A 14 12.55 0.65 -4.42
C VAL A 14 12.83 0.13 -3.01
N MET A 15 11.95 -0.72 -2.46
CA MET A 15 12.17 -1.35 -1.15
C MET A 15 13.39 -2.26 -1.15
N GLY A 16 13.56 -3.09 -2.19
CA GLY A 16 14.72 -3.96 -2.35
C GLY A 16 16.04 -3.17 -2.44
N PHE A 17 16.05 -2.07 -3.20
CA PHE A 17 17.21 -1.18 -3.27
C PHE A 17 17.52 -0.52 -1.91
N GLY A 18 16.48 -0.10 -1.17
CA GLY A 18 16.62 0.42 0.19
C GLY A 18 17.31 -0.58 1.13
N VAL A 19 16.92 -1.85 1.11
CA VAL A 19 17.57 -2.91 1.90
C VAL A 19 19.04 -3.10 1.50
N ALA A 20 19.33 -3.12 0.20
CA ALA A 20 20.71 -3.25 -0.29
C ALA A 20 21.60 -2.10 0.21
N MET A 21 21.10 -0.85 0.20
CA MET A 21 21.84 0.30 0.72
C MET A 21 22.03 0.24 2.24
N ILE A 22 21.05 -0.26 3.00
CA ILE A 22 21.20 -0.46 4.44
C ILE A 22 22.34 -1.46 4.71
N LEU A 23 22.33 -2.62 4.04
CA LEU A 23 23.38 -3.64 4.21
C LEU A 23 24.76 -3.09 3.86
N PHE A 24 24.87 -2.36 2.75
CA PHE A 24 26.11 -1.73 2.33
C PHE A 24 26.58 -0.64 3.32
N GLY A 25 25.66 0.18 3.84
CA GLY A 25 25.95 1.16 4.88
C GLY A 25 26.47 0.53 6.17
N VAL A 26 25.90 -0.60 6.59
CA VAL A 26 26.37 -1.37 7.76
C VAL A 26 27.78 -1.93 7.53
N VAL A 27 28.07 -2.48 6.36
CA VAL A 27 29.42 -2.97 6.03
C VAL A 27 30.45 -1.84 6.13
N LEU A 28 30.12 -0.65 5.64
CA LEU A 28 31.00 0.51 5.75
C LEU A 28 31.22 0.96 7.20
N LEU A 29 30.16 0.97 8.03
CA LEU A 29 30.25 1.30 9.45
C LEU A 29 31.16 0.31 10.23
N VAL A 30 31.08 -0.98 9.90
CA VAL A 30 31.94 -2.01 10.53
C VAL A 30 33.39 -1.93 10.03
N SER A 31 33.60 -1.42 8.82
CA SER A 31 34.93 -1.28 8.19
C SER A 31 35.71 -0.03 8.62
N TRP A 32 35.35 0.57 9.77
CA TRP A 32 35.92 1.82 10.28
C TRP A 32 37.44 1.81 10.47
N GLY A 33 38.03 0.63 10.70
CA GLY A 33 39.47 0.46 10.88
C GLY A 33 40.30 0.72 9.61
N LEU A 34 39.68 0.73 8.43
CA LEU A 34 40.36 1.01 7.16
C LEU A 34 40.41 2.52 6.86
N ASN A 35 39.31 3.23 7.08
CA ASN A 35 39.21 4.68 6.90
C ASN A 35 38.07 5.26 7.76
N PRO A 36 38.30 6.34 8.53
CA PRO A 36 37.26 6.96 9.35
C PRO A 36 36.12 7.58 8.53
N PHE A 37 36.37 7.95 7.27
CA PHE A 37 35.34 8.49 6.35
C PHE A 37 34.22 7.47 6.06
N TYR A 38 34.46 6.17 6.24
CA TYR A 38 33.43 5.15 6.08
C TYR A 38 32.33 5.22 7.13
N ILE A 39 32.61 5.82 8.30
CA ILE A 39 31.59 6.05 9.32
C ILE A 39 30.55 7.04 8.80
N VAL A 40 31.01 8.16 8.23
CA VAL A 40 30.13 9.21 7.70
C VAL A 40 29.36 8.71 6.48
N ALA A 41 30.05 8.07 5.53
CA ALA A 41 29.42 7.51 4.34
C ALA A 41 28.43 6.38 4.68
N GLY A 42 28.80 5.50 5.60
CA GLY A 42 27.96 4.39 6.05
C GLY A 42 26.70 4.88 6.77
N PHE A 43 26.82 5.89 7.64
CA PHE A 43 25.65 6.49 8.29
C PHE A 43 24.71 7.17 7.29
N PHE A 44 25.26 7.90 6.31
CA PHE A 44 24.46 8.52 5.25
C PHE A 44 23.68 7.48 4.44
N LEU A 45 24.36 6.41 4.00
CA LEU A 45 23.73 5.30 3.26
C LEU A 45 22.67 4.56 4.07
N LEU A 46 22.91 4.39 5.38
CA LEU A 46 21.95 3.77 6.28
C LEU A 46 20.66 4.59 6.38
N VAL A 47 20.76 5.92 6.59
CA VAL A 47 19.60 6.82 6.65
C VAL A 47 18.87 6.86 5.32
N LEU A 48 19.60 6.97 4.20
CA LEU A 48 19.02 6.97 2.86
C LEU A 48 18.28 5.64 2.58
N GLY A 49 18.87 4.51 2.97
CA GLY A 49 18.30 3.19 2.80
C GLY A 49 17.04 2.97 3.65
N MET A 50 17.04 3.44 4.91
CA MET A 50 15.84 3.44 5.75
C MET A 50 14.74 4.30 5.15
N ALA A 51 15.05 5.50 4.65
CA ALA A 51 14.06 6.36 4.02
C ALA A 51 13.45 5.70 2.77
N ALA A 52 14.28 5.10 1.92
CA ALA A 52 13.83 4.37 0.72
C ALA A 52 13.00 3.12 1.06
N PHE A 53 13.25 2.47 2.19
CA PHE A 53 12.48 1.32 2.65
C PHE A 53 11.15 1.70 3.33
N VAL A 54 11.13 2.79 4.12
CA VAL A 54 9.96 3.20 4.92
C VAL A 54 8.95 4.00 4.10
N THR A 55 9.41 4.85 3.18
CA THR A 55 8.50 5.68 2.37
C THR A 55 7.43 4.86 1.63
N PRO A 56 7.74 3.72 0.98
CA PRO A 56 6.72 2.96 0.27
C PRO A 56 5.79 2.18 1.20
N LEU A 57 6.25 1.75 2.38
CA LEU A 57 5.39 1.14 3.41
C LEU A 57 4.30 2.12 3.86
N SER A 58 4.64 3.39 4.02
CA SER A 58 3.66 4.43 4.39
C SER A 58 2.57 4.60 3.32
N ILE A 59 2.93 4.47 2.04
CA ILE A 59 2.00 4.57 0.92
C ILE A 59 1.13 3.32 0.81
N PHE A 60 1.69 2.12 0.99
CA PHE A 60 0.91 0.87 0.97
C PHE A 60 -0.19 0.83 2.02
N SER A 61 0.07 1.31 3.23
CA SER A 61 -0.95 1.36 4.31
C SER A 61 -2.22 2.11 3.91
N ARG A 62 -2.13 3.02 2.94
CA ARG A 62 -3.26 3.79 2.42
C ARG A 62 -4.17 2.96 1.51
N TRP A 63 -3.62 2.00 0.78
CA TRP A 63 -4.35 1.18 -0.19
C TRP A 63 -5.08 -0.01 0.45
N ASP A 64 -4.69 -0.42 1.66
CA ASP A 64 -5.35 -1.50 2.41
C ASP A 64 -6.67 -1.09 3.09
N ARG A 65 -7.13 0.16 2.93
CA ARG A 65 -8.49 0.51 3.37
C ARG A 65 -9.49 -0.15 2.44
N PHE A 66 -9.92 -1.36 2.80
CA PHE A 66 -11.11 -1.98 2.23
C PHE A 66 -12.25 -0.95 2.28
N PRO A 67 -12.97 -0.71 1.16
CA PRO A 67 -14.08 0.22 1.16
C PRO A 67 -15.07 -0.23 2.25
N VAL A 68 -15.40 0.60 3.22
CA VAL A 68 -16.44 0.21 4.19
C VAL A 68 -17.79 0.15 3.47
N PRO A 69 -18.62 -0.88 3.71
CA PRO A 69 -19.96 -0.91 3.14
C PRO A 69 -20.77 0.23 3.77
N LYS A 70 -21.35 1.10 2.93
CA LYS A 70 -22.09 2.30 3.37
C LYS A 70 -23.54 2.31 2.91
N VAL A 71 -23.88 1.54 1.88
CA VAL A 71 -25.20 1.59 1.25
C VAL A 71 -26.08 0.48 1.80
N ARG A 72 -27.23 0.84 2.36
CA ARG A 72 -28.26 -0.13 2.77
C ARG A 72 -29.11 -0.52 1.56
N CYS A 73 -29.32 -1.83 1.38
CA CYS A 73 -30.26 -2.35 0.40
C CYS A 73 -31.69 -1.90 0.75
N ARG A 74 -32.44 -1.40 -0.24
CA ARG A 74 -33.84 -0.96 -0.03
C ARG A 74 -34.81 -2.10 0.26
N HIS A 75 -34.51 -3.32 -0.18
CA HIS A 75 -35.39 -4.48 -0.01
C HIS A 75 -35.19 -5.21 1.32
N CYS A 76 -33.93 -5.42 1.74
CA CYS A 76 -33.62 -6.24 2.92
C CYS A 76 -32.74 -5.53 3.98
N ALA A 77 -32.55 -4.21 3.86
CA ALA A 77 -31.75 -3.37 4.77
C ALA A 77 -30.27 -3.77 4.96
N THR A 78 -29.77 -4.78 4.24
CA THR A 78 -28.38 -5.24 4.35
C THR A 78 -27.40 -4.19 3.83
N LEU A 79 -26.32 -3.94 4.57
CA LEU A 79 -25.23 -3.06 4.14
C LEU A 79 -24.35 -3.70 3.04
N ASN A 80 -24.05 -2.92 2.01
CA ASN A 80 -23.25 -3.28 0.84
C ASN A 80 -22.31 -2.13 0.45
N TYR A 81 -21.32 -2.44 -0.39
CA TYR A 81 -20.40 -1.45 -0.96
C TYR A 81 -21.12 -0.54 -1.97
N GLU A 82 -20.68 0.70 -2.09
CA GLU A 82 -21.23 1.68 -3.07
C GLU A 82 -21.09 1.20 -4.53
N THR A 83 -20.08 0.37 -4.80
CA THR A 83 -19.82 -0.20 -6.13
C THR A 83 -20.63 -1.47 -6.42
N ALA A 84 -21.41 -1.98 -5.46
CA ALA A 84 -22.14 -3.23 -5.64
C ALA A 84 -23.40 -3.03 -6.49
N ALA A 85 -23.47 -3.68 -7.66
CA ALA A 85 -24.64 -3.63 -8.53
C ALA A 85 -25.84 -4.42 -7.97
N ARG A 86 -25.57 -5.47 -7.19
CA ARG A 86 -26.58 -6.33 -6.56
C ARG A 86 -26.31 -6.45 -5.07
N CYS A 87 -27.38 -6.61 -4.29
CA CYS A 87 -27.28 -6.88 -2.87
C CYS A 87 -26.66 -8.25 -2.61
N ARG A 88 -25.65 -8.32 -1.75
CA ARG A 88 -24.96 -9.57 -1.37
C ARG A 88 -25.84 -10.60 -0.66
N ASN A 89 -26.98 -10.16 -0.11
CA ASN A 89 -27.86 -11.01 0.68
C ASN A 89 -29.11 -11.42 -0.12
N CYS A 90 -29.87 -10.47 -0.65
CA CYS A 90 -31.11 -10.78 -1.37
C CYS A 90 -31.00 -10.77 -2.90
N GLY A 91 -29.84 -10.43 -3.47
CA GLY A 91 -29.64 -10.36 -4.92
C GLY A 91 -30.34 -9.19 -5.63
N ALA A 92 -31.12 -8.37 -4.91
CA ALA A 92 -31.84 -7.23 -5.48
C ALA A 92 -30.89 -6.22 -6.13
N ASN A 93 -31.33 -5.62 -7.24
CA ASN A 93 -30.59 -4.58 -7.95
C ASN A 93 -30.49 -3.32 -7.08
N MET A 94 -29.29 -2.79 -6.91
CA MET A 94 -29.04 -1.62 -6.05
C MET A 94 -29.32 -0.29 -6.76
N PHE A 95 -29.44 -0.31 -8.10
CA PHE A 95 -29.70 0.85 -8.95
C PHE A 95 -31.18 1.07 -9.28
N GLU A 96 -32.04 0.09 -8.94
CA GLU A 96 -33.46 0.19 -9.25
C GLU A 96 -34.09 1.26 -8.34
N ARG A 97 -34.51 2.39 -8.94
CA ARG A 97 -35.40 3.32 -8.26
C ARG A 97 -36.64 2.53 -7.90
N ALA A 98 -37.12 2.67 -6.65
CA ALA A 98 -38.34 2.03 -6.23
C ALA A 98 -39.44 2.37 -7.23
N ALA A 99 -39.84 1.42 -8.05
CA ALA A 99 -41.10 1.52 -8.75
C ALA A 99 -42.17 1.60 -7.64
N PRO A 100 -43.12 2.56 -7.72
CA PRO A 100 -44.17 2.64 -6.72
C PRO A 100 -44.91 1.31 -6.70
N LEU A 101 -45.02 0.71 -5.52
CA LEU A 101 -45.85 -0.47 -5.29
C LEU A 101 -47.30 -0.08 -5.64
N SER A 102 -47.83 -0.66 -6.72
CA SER A 102 -49.27 -0.68 -7.03
C SER A 102 -49.94 -1.82 -6.30
#